data_AF-A0A440ZN08-F1
#
_entry.id   AF-A0A440ZN08-F1
#
_cell.length_a   1.000
_cell.length_b   1.000
_cell.length_c   1.000
_cell.angle_alpha   90.00
_cell.angle_beta   90.00
_cell.angle_gamma   90.00
#
_symmetry.space_group_name_H-M   'P 1'
#
loop_
_entity.id
_entity.type
_entity.pdbx_description
1 polymer ?
#
loop_
_entity_poly.entity_id
_entity_poly.type
_entity_poly.pdbx_seq_one_letter_code
_entity_poly.pdbx_strand_id
1 'polypeptide(L)' 'MTGYAYMTASQKRGTIYLGVTNDLGRRMPEHKSGQGSRFTSRYGVQRL' A
#
# COMPACT_ATOMS: atom_id res chain seq x y z
N MET A 1 11.01 18.06 5.69
CA MET A 1 9.95 17.30 5.01
C MET A 1 9.99 15.89 5.55
N THR A 2 8.90 15.39 6.12
CA THR A 2 8.87 14.03 6.71
C THR A 2 8.31 13.06 5.68
N GLY A 3 8.98 11.93 5.52
CA GLY A 3 8.54 10.83 4.66
C GLY A 3 8.45 9.55 5.46
N TYR A 4 7.58 8.65 5.02
CA TYR A 4 7.33 7.35 5.62
C TYR A 4 7.64 6.27 4.59
N ALA A 5 8.39 5.25 5.02
CA ALA A 5 8.43 3.97 4.34
C ALA A 5 7.39 3.04 5.00
N TYR A 6 6.67 2.27 4.20
CA TYR A 6 5.62 1.37 4.69
C TYR A 6 5.58 0.05 3.91
N MET A 7 4.98 -0.96 4.54
CA MET A 7 4.78 -2.30 3.99
C MET A 7 3.28 -2.65 4.03
N THR A 8 2.78 -3.29 2.98
CA THR A 8 1.42 -3.86 2.92
C THR A 8 1.47 -5.27 2.36
N ALA A 9 0.48 -6.09 2.69
CA ALA A 9 0.41 -7.49 2.30
C ALA A 9 -0.97 -7.88 1.74
N SER A 10 -1.00 -8.77 0.74
CA SER A 10 -2.26 -9.32 0.21
C SER A 10 -2.87 -10.35 1.16
N GLN A 11 -2.06 -11.14 1.87
CA GLN A 11 -2.43 -12.14 2.88
C GLN A 11 -1.24 -12.48 3.78
N LYS A 12 -1.48 -13.23 4.87
CA LYS A 12 -0.38 -13.79 5.68
C LYS A 12 0.50 -14.64 4.77
N ARG A 13 1.80 -14.34 4.73
CA ARG A 13 2.79 -14.96 3.81
C ARG A 13 2.44 -14.79 2.32
N GLY A 14 1.66 -13.77 1.97
CA GLY A 14 1.32 -13.43 0.59
C GLY A 14 2.27 -12.40 -0.02
N THR A 15 1.83 -11.79 -1.13
CA THR A 15 2.54 -10.70 -1.80
C THR A 15 2.72 -9.51 -0.88
N ILE A 16 3.95 -9.00 -0.82
CA ILE A 16 4.32 -7.81 -0.06
C ILE A 16 4.57 -6.65 -1.04
N TYR A 17 4.07 -5.47 -0.70
CA TYR A 17 4.37 -4.22 -1.37
C TYR A 17 5.07 -3.27 -0.40
N LEU A 18 6.18 -2.68 -0.85
CA LEU A 18 6.91 -1.63 -0.15
C LEU A 18 6.67 -0.30 -0.88
N GLY A 19 6.41 0.75 -0.11
CA GLY A 19 6.14 2.09 -0.65
C GLY A 19 6.71 3.19 0.22
N VAL A 20 6.78 4.39 -0.37
CA VAL A 20 7.15 5.63 0.32
C VAL A 20 6.07 6.68 0.10
N THR A 21 5.80 7.51 1.11
CA THR A 21 4.82 8.61 1.02
C THR A 21 5.16 9.70 2.03
N ASN A 22 4.77 10.95 1.76
CA ASN A 22 4.77 12.02 2.75
C ASN A 22 3.46 12.08 3.57
N ASP A 23 2.45 11.31 3.16
CA ASP A 23 1.13 11.23 3.81
C ASP A 23 0.62 9.78 3.78
N LEU A 24 0.71 9.11 4.93
CA LEU A 24 0.24 7.73 5.13
C LEU A 24 -1.29 7.64 5.18
N GLY A 25 -1.95 8.66 5.74
CA GLY A 25 -3.39 8.70 5.94
C GLY A 25 -4.16 8.75 4.63
N ARG A 26 -3.69 9.56 3.67
CA ARG A 26 -4.23 9.57 2.30
C ARG A 26 -3.90 8.29 1.53
N ARG A 27 -2.70 7.73 1.74
CA ARG A 27 -2.18 6.64 0.92
C ARG A 27 -2.90 5.30 1.14
N MET A 28 -3.35 5.01 2.37
CA MET A 28 -4.03 3.74 2.65
C MET A 28 -5.40 3.59 1.98
N PRO A 29 -6.31 4.59 2.02
CA PRO A 29 -7.57 4.56 1.26
C PRO A 29 -7.36 4.42 -0.26
N GLU A 30 -6.34 5.04 -0.83
CA GLU A 30 -6.01 4.89 -2.26
C GLU A 30 -5.66 3.44 -2.61
N HIS A 31 -4.85 2.76 -1.78
CA HIS A 31 -4.56 1.34 -2.00
C HIS A 31 -5.80 0.46 -1.84
N LYS A 32 -6.64 0.71 -0.82
CA LYS A 32 -7.91 -0.02 -0.59
C LYS A 32 -8.92 0.16 -1.72
N SER A 33 -8.96 1.34 -2.35
CA SER A 33 -9.80 1.61 -3.52
C SER A 33 -9.17 1.19 -4.86
N GLY A 34 -7.94 0.65 -4.84
CA GLY A 34 -7.22 0.23 -6.05
C GLY A 34 -6.59 1.38 -6.85
N GLN A 35 -6.68 2.63 -6.37
CA GLN A 35 -6.14 3.82 -7.03
C GLN A 35 -4.68 4.12 -6.67
N GLY A 36 -4.15 3.49 -5.61
CA GLY A 36 -2.81 3.80 -5.10
C GLY A 36 -1.67 3.27 -5.98
N SER A 37 -1.83 2.10 -6.61
CA SER A 37 -0.85 1.51 -7.50
C SER A 37 -1.48 0.40 -8.34
N ARG A 38 -1.07 0.30 -9.62
CA ARG A 38 -1.46 -0.83 -10.48
C ARG A 38 -1.04 -2.17 -9.88
N PHE A 39 0.09 -2.24 -9.20
CA PHE A 39 0.56 -3.46 -8.54
C PHE A 39 -0.35 -3.85 -7.38
N THR A 40 -0.64 -2.91 -6.48
CA THR A 40 -1.48 -3.20 -5.30
C THR A 40 -2.91 -3.53 -5.70
N SER A 41 -3.43 -2.91 -6.77
CA SER A 41 -4.71 -3.26 -7.38
C SER A 41 -4.69 -4.68 -7.98
N ARG A 42 -3.71 -4.99 -8.83
CA ARG A 42 -3.58 -6.29 -9.50
C ARG A 42 -3.47 -7.46 -8.53
N TYR A 43 -2.75 -7.29 -7.43
CA TYR A 43 -2.43 -8.37 -6.49
C TYR A 43 -3.21 -8.30 -5.17
N GLY A 44 -4.19 -7.40 -5.05
CA GLY A 44 -5.01 -7.27 -3.84
C GLY A 44 -4.22 -6.94 -2.58
N VAL A 45 -3.12 -6.19 -2.71
CA VAL A 45 -2.23 -5.84 -1.60
C VAL A 45 -2.80 -4.65 -0.84
N GLN A 46 -3.74 -4.92 0.07
CA GLN A 46 -4.56 -3.88 0.73
C GLN A 46 -4.56 -3.97 2.26
N ARG A 47 -3.89 -4.97 2.84
CA ARG A 47 -3.78 -5.12 4.30
C ARG A 47 -2.48 -4.50 4.79
N LEU A 48 -2.56 -3.76 5.89
CA LEU A 48 -1.40 -3.40 6.71
C LEU A 48 -1.09 -4.55 7.68
#